data_AF-Q58367-F1
#
_entry.id   AF-Q58367-F1
#
_cell.length_a   1.000
_cell.length_b   1.000
_cell.length_c   1.000
_cell.angle_alpha   90.00
_cell.angle_beta   90.00
_cell.angle_gamma   90.00
#
_symmetry.space_group_name_H-M   'P 1'
#
loop_
_entity.id
_entity.type
_entity.pdbx_description
1 polymer ?
#
loop_
_entity_poly.entity_id
_entity_poly.type
_entity_poly.pdbx_seq_one_letter_code
_entity_poly.pdbx_strand_id
1 'polypeptide(L)'
;MGDDIYIPPKPKPKPKPKPEYKYALWYFKYTNTYEKRFNGTVGDLLNRGFNYAIALEKDEGSGTPESGNLREDGEKDGKEFGEFINSELSGIKYIAQIPYYKRGMLEKLKNASKDKKQMEYYINHIYLVKRTLEYWKGWIDGVIESCDSNLVGFYWNFESPGQVSWGFITDWEIAQLSTYIKQKSNELNRKLEFIWIPYINDIENPDNNDIKRLSKYFDYVFVQPHYYIAWKYWCLWNYEKNVSEDIREYWKYQINRYNGYLTQGITKLIEVLNWIKEIPNGYIEMEVDNKIDEYKYHDLINKACDYIKAREFLTGRDIWQIRAYYFDTNIENVDKVRNGAYGIKGCKNW
;
A
#
# COMPACT_ATOMS: atom_id res chain seq x y z
N MET A 1 -55.09 11.20 -41.62
CA MET A 1 -53.64 10.99 -41.50
C MET A 1 -53.41 10.56 -40.07
N GLY A 2 -53.04 9.29 -39.86
CA GLY A 2 -52.78 8.78 -38.51
C GLY A 2 -51.39 9.24 -38.11
N ASP A 3 -51.32 10.11 -37.11
CA ASP A 3 -50.05 10.51 -36.52
C ASP A 3 -49.51 9.30 -35.74
N ASP A 4 -48.52 8.62 -36.33
CA ASP A 4 -47.78 7.57 -35.64
C ASP A 4 -47.14 8.18 -34.39
N ILE A 5 -47.63 7.77 -33.22
CA ILE A 5 -47.09 8.16 -31.93
C ILE A 5 -45.66 7.64 -31.87
N TYR A 6 -44.69 8.53 -32.04
CA TYR A 6 -43.29 8.24 -31.80
C TYR A 6 -43.09 7.91 -30.33
N ILE A 7 -42.89 6.62 -30.02
CA ILE A 7 -42.46 6.17 -28.70
C ILE A 7 -40.93 6.14 -28.74
N PRO A 8 -40.23 7.06 -28.06
CA PRO A 8 -38.78 7.03 -28.02
C PRO A 8 -38.31 5.68 -27.46
N PRO A 9 -37.25 5.08 -28.02
CA PRO A 9 -36.71 3.84 -27.50
C PRO A 9 -36.38 4.01 -26.02
N LYS A 10 -36.80 3.04 -25.21
CA LYS A 10 -36.46 3.01 -23.78
C LYS A 10 -34.95 3.23 -23.64
N PRO A 11 -34.50 4.10 -22.72
CA PRO A 11 -33.08 4.26 -22.43
C PRO A 11 -32.47 2.88 -22.22
N LYS A 12 -31.35 2.60 -22.89
CA LYS A 12 -30.60 1.37 -22.61
C LYS A 12 -30.37 1.33 -21.09
N PRO A 13 -30.64 0.21 -20.42
CA PRO A 13 -30.34 0.08 -19.01
C PRO A 13 -28.90 0.51 -18.80
N LYS A 14 -28.65 1.40 -17.83
CA LYS A 14 -27.28 1.72 -17.46
C LYS A 14 -26.57 0.39 -17.16
N PRO A 15 -25.38 0.15 -17.73
CA PRO A 15 -24.65 -1.08 -17.41
C PRO A 15 -24.54 -1.19 -15.89
N LYS A 16 -24.77 -2.40 -15.37
CA LYS A 16 -24.60 -2.64 -13.93
C LYS A 16 -23.19 -2.16 -13.54
N PRO A 17 -23.04 -1.43 -12.43
CA PRO A 17 -21.73 -1.02 -11.97
C PRO A 17 -20.88 -2.29 -11.81
N LYS A 18 -19.66 -2.24 -12.38
CA LYS A 18 -18.70 -3.33 -12.19
C LYS A 18 -18.41 -3.45 -10.69
N PRO A 19 -18.15 -4.67 -10.18
CA PRO A 19 -17.70 -4.83 -8.81
C PRO A 19 -16.43 -4.00 -8.57
N GLU A 20 -16.43 -3.24 -7.49
CA GLU A 20 -15.25 -2.53 -6.99
C GLU A 20 -14.54 -3.43 -5.96
N TYR A 21 -13.21 -3.45 -6.01
CA TYR A 21 -12.36 -4.23 -5.12
C TYR A 21 -11.56 -3.25 -4.25
N LYS A 22 -11.97 -3.10 -2.99
CA LYS A 22 -11.38 -2.13 -2.07
C LYS A 22 -10.57 -2.85 -1.00
N TYR A 23 -9.27 -2.56 -0.98
CA TYR A 23 -8.30 -3.14 -0.05
C TYR A 23 -7.98 -2.13 1.06
N ALA A 24 -8.20 -2.52 2.30
CA ALA A 24 -7.83 -1.73 3.47
C ALA A 24 -6.46 -2.17 3.97
N LEU A 25 -5.52 -1.24 4.15
CA LEU A 25 -4.29 -1.55 4.88
C LEU A 25 -4.63 -1.74 6.36
N TRP A 26 -4.32 -2.92 6.89
CA TRP A 26 -4.64 -3.34 8.26
C TRP A 26 -3.34 -3.58 9.03
N TYR A 27 -3.07 -2.71 9.99
CA TYR A 27 -1.79 -2.70 10.69
C TYR A 27 -1.79 -3.54 11.96
N PHE A 28 -0.68 -4.24 12.17
CA PHE A 28 -0.33 -4.89 13.43
C PHE A 28 1.06 -4.46 13.90
N LYS A 29 1.45 -4.93 15.08
CA LYS A 29 2.82 -4.90 15.58
C LYS A 29 3.15 -6.21 16.28
N TYR A 30 4.43 -6.41 16.55
CA TYR A 30 4.90 -7.47 17.42
C TYR A 30 5.78 -6.88 18.53
N THR A 31 5.54 -7.32 19.75
CA THR A 31 6.38 -6.99 20.92
C THR A 31 7.02 -8.28 21.44
N ASN A 32 6.21 -9.10 22.11
CA ASN A 32 6.46 -10.50 22.49
C ASN A 32 5.35 -11.43 21.95
N THR A 33 4.25 -10.85 21.48
CA THR A 33 3.16 -11.49 20.76
C THR A 33 2.67 -10.51 19.70
N TYR A 34 1.90 -11.01 18.73
CA TYR A 34 1.23 -10.17 17.75
C TYR A 34 0.10 -9.37 18.41
N GLU A 35 0.04 -8.09 18.09
CA GLU A 35 -0.98 -7.17 18.58
C GLU A 35 -1.54 -6.37 17.40
N LYS A 36 -2.87 -6.30 17.30
CA LYS A 36 -3.55 -5.42 16.35
C LYS A 36 -3.23 -3.95 16.69
N ARG A 37 -2.83 -3.16 15.67
CA ARG A 37 -2.74 -1.69 15.77
C ARG A 37 -3.99 -1.00 15.19
N PHE A 38 -4.63 -1.62 14.21
CA PHE A 38 -5.89 -1.15 13.63
C PHE A 38 -6.98 -0.97 14.70
N ASN A 39 -7.60 0.22 14.77
CA ASN A 39 -8.56 0.56 15.82
C ASN A 39 -10.02 0.15 15.53
N GLY A 40 -10.26 -0.70 14.53
CA GLY A 40 -11.59 -1.17 14.16
C GLY A 40 -11.72 -2.70 14.16
N THR A 41 -12.88 -3.15 13.70
CA THR A 41 -13.21 -4.57 13.49
C THR A 41 -13.33 -4.91 12.01
N VAL A 42 -13.44 -6.19 11.68
CA VAL A 42 -13.83 -6.64 10.33
C VAL A 42 -15.19 -6.05 9.93
N GLY A 43 -16.14 -5.96 10.85
CA GLY A 43 -17.44 -5.32 10.62
C GLY A 43 -17.29 -3.86 10.21
N ASP A 44 -16.36 -3.11 10.82
CA ASP A 44 -16.09 -1.72 10.46
C ASP A 44 -15.55 -1.56 9.04
N LEU A 45 -14.71 -2.48 8.59
CA LEU A 45 -14.21 -2.53 7.21
C LEU A 45 -15.35 -2.81 6.23
N LEU A 46 -16.13 -3.88 6.49
CA LEU A 46 -17.24 -4.29 5.63
C LEU A 46 -18.31 -3.20 5.53
N ASN A 47 -18.67 -2.55 6.64
CA ASN A 47 -19.64 -1.45 6.67
C ASN A 47 -19.20 -0.23 5.85
N ARG A 48 -17.89 -0.05 5.67
CA ARG A 48 -17.29 0.99 4.82
C ARG A 48 -17.01 0.52 3.40
N GLY A 49 -17.50 -0.67 3.04
CA GLY A 49 -17.42 -1.23 1.70
C GLY A 49 -16.05 -1.76 1.32
N PHE A 50 -15.14 -1.98 2.29
CA PHE A 50 -13.92 -2.73 2.04
C PHE A 50 -14.25 -4.21 1.92
N ASN A 51 -13.62 -4.88 0.95
CA ASN A 51 -13.85 -6.31 0.69
C ASN A 51 -12.60 -7.15 0.96
N TYR A 52 -11.45 -6.48 1.10
CA TYR A 52 -10.16 -7.09 1.36
C TYR A 52 -9.43 -6.31 2.46
N ALA A 53 -8.67 -7.03 3.28
CA ALA A 53 -7.69 -6.46 4.20
C ALA A 53 -6.27 -6.88 3.79
N ILE A 54 -5.31 -5.97 3.85
CA ILE A 54 -3.89 -6.26 3.66
C ILE A 54 -3.25 -6.19 5.04
N ALA A 55 -2.89 -7.34 5.62
CA ALA A 55 -2.32 -7.42 6.95
C ALA A 55 -0.81 -7.16 6.88
N LEU A 56 -0.35 -6.03 7.42
CA LEU A 56 1.04 -5.61 7.34
C LEU A 56 1.58 -4.99 8.64
N GLU A 57 2.87 -5.16 8.82
CA GLU A 57 3.68 -4.46 9.82
C GLU A 57 4.22 -3.18 9.18
N LYS A 58 4.20 -2.08 9.94
CA LYS A 58 4.49 -0.72 9.45
C LYS A 58 5.91 -0.53 8.93
N ASP A 59 6.89 -1.20 9.53
CA ASP A 59 8.31 -1.00 9.26
C ASP A 59 8.86 -2.06 8.29
N GLU A 60 8.09 -2.40 7.24
CA GLU A 60 8.48 -3.30 6.14
C GLU A 60 8.94 -4.70 6.65
N GLY A 61 8.32 -5.15 7.74
CA GLY A 61 8.63 -6.40 8.40
C GLY A 61 9.79 -6.35 9.40
N SER A 62 10.46 -5.20 9.57
CA SER A 62 11.54 -5.05 10.55
C SER A 62 11.03 -5.19 11.99
N GLY A 63 9.74 -4.95 12.25
CA GLY A 63 9.10 -5.23 13.53
C GLY A 63 8.61 -6.67 13.68
N THR A 64 8.55 -7.44 12.59
CA THR A 64 8.04 -8.82 12.58
C THR A 64 9.10 -9.78 13.14
N PRO A 65 8.72 -10.80 13.92
CA PRO A 65 9.62 -11.86 14.37
C PRO A 65 10.43 -12.50 13.25
N GLU A 66 11.58 -13.01 13.64
CA GLU A 66 12.48 -13.80 12.81
C GLU A 66 13.27 -14.72 13.76
N SER A 67 12.94 -16.02 13.76
CA SER A 67 13.59 -17.02 14.60
C SER A 67 14.92 -17.53 14.02
N GLY A 68 15.17 -17.27 12.74
CA GLY A 68 16.40 -17.60 12.05
C GLY A 68 16.35 -17.25 10.56
N ASN A 69 17.16 -17.93 9.74
CA ASN A 69 17.33 -17.62 8.32
C ASN A 69 16.96 -18.77 7.39
N LEU A 70 16.57 -19.91 7.96
CA LEU A 70 16.25 -21.12 7.22
C LEU A 70 14.76 -21.14 6.85
N ARG A 71 14.42 -22.14 6.04
CA ARG A 71 13.03 -22.36 5.64
C ARG A 71 12.16 -22.74 6.82
N GLU A 72 12.66 -23.61 7.69
CA GLU A 72 11.96 -24.10 8.88
C GLU A 72 11.68 -22.97 9.89
N ASP A 73 12.61 -22.01 10.00
CA ASP A 73 12.42 -20.80 10.81
C ASP A 73 11.29 -19.94 10.23
N GLY A 74 11.30 -19.74 8.91
CA GLY A 74 10.25 -19.03 8.20
C GLY A 74 8.88 -19.70 8.36
N GLU A 75 8.82 -21.02 8.22
CA GLU A 75 7.59 -21.81 8.41
C GLU A 75 7.02 -21.64 9.80
N LYS A 76 7.85 -21.78 10.83
CA LYS A 76 7.44 -21.55 12.22
C LYS A 76 6.91 -20.12 12.45
N ASP A 77 7.65 -19.11 12.01
CA ASP A 77 7.27 -17.71 12.23
C ASP A 77 6.01 -17.32 11.43
N GLY A 78 5.90 -17.84 10.20
CA GLY A 78 4.73 -17.66 9.34
C GLY A 78 3.49 -18.34 9.90
N LYS A 79 3.65 -19.51 10.54
CA LYS A 79 2.57 -20.22 11.22
C LYS A 79 1.97 -19.41 12.37
N GLU A 80 2.82 -18.85 13.23
CA GLU A 80 2.40 -17.99 14.35
C GLU A 80 1.70 -16.72 13.83
N PHE A 81 2.23 -16.10 12.77
CA PHE A 81 1.58 -14.96 12.12
C PHE A 81 0.22 -15.32 11.53
N GLY A 82 0.14 -16.46 10.84
CA GLY A 82 -1.07 -16.98 10.21
C GLY A 82 -2.19 -17.20 11.22
N GLU A 83 -1.88 -17.80 12.38
CA GLU A 83 -2.83 -18.00 13.47
C GLU A 83 -3.41 -16.66 13.97
N PHE A 84 -2.53 -15.68 14.18
CA PHE A 84 -2.92 -14.34 14.60
C PHE A 84 -3.86 -13.65 13.60
N ILE A 85 -3.46 -13.54 12.33
CA ILE A 85 -4.29 -12.83 11.33
C ILE A 85 -5.59 -13.56 11.04
N ASN A 86 -5.59 -14.90 11.08
CA ASN A 86 -6.80 -15.68 10.88
C ASN A 86 -7.82 -15.41 12.00
N SER A 87 -7.34 -15.25 13.24
CA SER A 87 -8.19 -14.90 14.38
C SER A 87 -8.78 -13.48 14.30
N GLU A 88 -8.01 -12.51 13.78
CA GLU A 88 -8.43 -11.10 13.75
C GLU A 88 -9.22 -10.72 12.49
N LEU A 89 -8.94 -11.38 11.36
CA LEU A 89 -9.51 -11.07 10.05
C LEU A 89 -10.52 -12.11 9.55
N SER A 90 -10.95 -13.02 10.42
CA SER A 90 -12.05 -13.93 10.08
C SER A 90 -13.30 -13.14 9.65
N GLY A 91 -13.84 -13.48 8.48
CA GLY A 91 -15.03 -12.85 7.90
C GLY A 91 -14.76 -11.81 6.80
N ILE A 92 -13.50 -11.51 6.48
CA ILE A 92 -13.12 -10.74 5.29
C ILE A 92 -11.99 -11.45 4.55
N LYS A 93 -11.94 -11.32 3.22
CA LYS A 93 -10.78 -11.82 2.47
C LYS A 93 -9.54 -11.02 2.86
N TYR A 94 -8.40 -11.69 3.04
CA TYR A 94 -7.18 -11.00 3.44
C TYR A 94 -5.95 -11.47 2.69
N ILE A 95 -4.99 -10.55 2.62
CA ILE A 95 -3.66 -10.74 2.05
C ILE A 95 -2.66 -10.61 3.19
N ALA A 96 -1.79 -11.60 3.33
CA ALA A 96 -0.77 -11.65 4.37
C ALA A 96 0.53 -11.01 3.89
N GLN A 97 1.19 -10.18 4.71
CA GLN A 97 2.52 -9.68 4.33
C GLN A 97 3.56 -10.79 4.16
N ILE A 98 4.55 -10.53 3.32
CA ILE A 98 5.87 -11.18 3.31
C ILE A 98 6.87 -10.15 3.85
N PRO A 99 7.41 -10.34 5.06
CA PRO A 99 8.30 -9.37 5.69
C PRO A 99 9.66 -9.35 5.01
N TYR A 100 10.13 -8.16 4.63
CA TYR A 100 11.39 -8.02 3.89
C TYR A 100 12.61 -7.96 4.82
N TYR A 101 12.60 -7.01 5.77
CA TYR A 101 13.74 -6.82 6.65
C TYR A 101 13.87 -7.93 7.69
N LYS A 102 15.12 -8.19 8.05
CA LYS A 102 15.41 -8.88 9.30
C LYS A 102 14.97 -8.04 10.49
N ARG A 103 14.66 -8.69 11.60
CA ARG A 103 14.14 -8.00 12.79
C ARG A 103 15.11 -6.90 13.26
N GLY A 104 14.60 -5.69 13.42
CA GLY A 104 15.33 -4.51 13.89
C GLY A 104 16.33 -3.91 12.89
N MET A 105 16.40 -4.40 11.65
CA MET A 105 17.39 -3.89 10.68
C MET A 105 17.06 -2.51 10.12
N LEU A 106 15.78 -2.15 9.99
CA LEU A 106 15.42 -0.82 9.48
C LEU A 106 15.94 0.30 10.39
N GLU A 107 15.86 0.13 11.71
CA GLU A 107 16.38 1.12 12.67
C GLU A 107 17.91 1.23 12.60
N LYS A 108 18.61 0.09 12.42
CA LYS A 108 20.06 0.09 12.20
C LYS A 108 20.44 0.83 10.91
N LEU A 109 19.69 0.63 9.83
CA LEU A 109 19.89 1.35 8.57
C LEU A 109 19.63 2.85 8.70
N LYS A 110 18.55 3.26 9.38
CA LYS A 110 18.25 4.67 9.66
C LYS A 110 19.40 5.33 10.42
N ASN A 111 19.94 4.68 11.44
CA ASN A 111 21.10 5.20 12.17
C ASN A 111 22.38 5.21 11.31
N ALA A 112 22.62 4.15 10.54
CA ALA A 112 23.76 4.07 9.62
C ALA A 112 23.70 5.09 8.48
N SER A 113 22.52 5.55 8.07
CA SER A 113 22.36 6.57 7.02
C SER A 113 23.02 7.91 7.35
N LYS A 114 23.29 8.15 8.64
CA LYS A 114 24.01 9.32 9.14
C LYS A 114 25.54 9.18 8.99
N ASP A 115 26.03 7.98 8.72
CA ASP A 115 27.45 7.66 8.51
C ASP A 115 27.64 6.92 7.18
N LYS A 116 28.19 7.64 6.19
CA LYS A 116 28.41 7.11 4.84
C LYS A 116 29.15 5.77 4.82
N LYS A 117 30.13 5.55 5.71
CA LYS A 117 30.89 4.29 5.75
C LYS A 117 30.04 3.14 6.27
N GLN A 118 29.18 3.38 7.26
CA GLN A 118 28.27 2.36 7.77
C GLN A 118 27.18 2.03 6.74
N MET A 119 26.63 3.04 6.07
CA MET A 119 25.67 2.79 5.00
C MET A 119 26.29 1.97 3.86
N GLU A 120 27.50 2.34 3.41
CA GLU A 120 28.25 1.58 2.41
C GLU A 120 28.53 0.13 2.85
N TYR A 121 28.87 -0.07 4.14
CA TYR A 121 29.01 -1.41 4.70
C TYR A 121 27.72 -2.23 4.56
N TYR A 122 26.56 -1.69 4.95
CA TYR A 122 25.29 -2.42 4.83
C TYR A 122 24.87 -2.69 3.38
N ILE A 123 25.11 -1.75 2.46
CA ILE A 123 24.87 -1.96 1.03
C ILE A 123 25.72 -3.13 0.51
N ASN A 124 27.00 -3.16 0.87
CA ASN A 124 27.91 -4.25 0.47
C ASN A 124 27.61 -5.59 1.18
N HIS A 125 26.82 -5.58 2.25
CA HIS A 125 26.45 -6.77 3.04
C HIS A 125 24.94 -6.89 3.19
N ILE A 126 24.19 -6.71 2.10
CA ILE A 126 22.72 -6.66 2.13
C ILE A 126 22.06 -7.93 2.72
N TYR A 127 22.74 -9.07 2.70
CA TYR A 127 22.30 -10.30 3.36
C TYR A 127 22.18 -10.18 4.89
N LEU A 128 22.79 -9.16 5.50
CA LEU A 128 22.62 -8.80 6.91
C LEU A 128 21.34 -8.01 7.17
N VAL A 129 20.73 -7.45 6.13
CA VAL A 129 19.60 -6.52 6.21
C VAL A 129 18.27 -7.24 5.92
N LYS A 130 18.26 -8.11 4.92
CA LYS A 130 17.05 -8.79 4.41
C LYS A 130 16.99 -10.25 4.81
N ARG A 131 15.78 -10.80 4.88
CA ARG A 131 15.57 -12.24 5.09
C ARG A 131 15.96 -13.02 3.82
N THR A 132 16.17 -14.34 3.95
CA THR A 132 16.58 -15.18 2.82
C THR A 132 15.38 -15.61 1.98
N LEU A 133 15.63 -16.00 0.72
CA LEU A 133 14.58 -16.57 -0.14
C LEU A 133 13.94 -17.82 0.48
N GLU A 134 14.74 -18.70 1.08
CA GLU A 134 14.21 -19.92 1.69
C GLU A 134 13.38 -19.61 2.95
N TYR A 135 13.79 -18.63 3.75
CA TYR A 135 12.96 -18.10 4.83
C TYR A 135 11.61 -17.61 4.31
N TRP A 136 11.58 -16.80 3.24
CA TRP A 136 10.31 -16.30 2.68
C TRP A 136 9.39 -17.41 2.15
N LYS A 137 9.97 -18.46 1.55
CA LYS A 137 9.18 -19.64 1.13
C LYS A 137 8.60 -20.39 2.32
N GLY A 138 9.40 -20.59 3.37
CA GLY A 138 8.93 -21.14 4.65
C GLY A 138 7.80 -20.31 5.24
N TRP A 139 7.97 -18.98 5.31
CA TRP A 139 6.94 -18.05 5.77
C TRP A 139 5.62 -18.22 5.04
N ILE A 140 5.66 -18.32 3.70
CA ILE A 140 4.47 -18.59 2.89
C ILE A 140 3.81 -19.92 3.27
N ASP A 141 4.60 -20.98 3.46
CA ASP A 141 4.09 -22.30 3.87
C ASP A 141 3.39 -22.24 5.23
N GLY A 142 4.05 -21.65 6.24
CA GLY A 142 3.50 -21.52 7.58
C GLY A 142 2.21 -20.70 7.62
N VAL A 143 2.16 -19.59 6.89
CA VAL A 143 0.93 -18.78 6.79
C VAL A 143 -0.19 -19.58 6.14
N ILE A 144 0.09 -20.33 5.06
CA ILE A 144 -0.93 -21.16 4.38
C ILE A 144 -1.47 -22.25 5.31
N GLU A 145 -0.61 -22.89 6.11
CA GLU A 145 -0.99 -23.97 7.02
C GLU A 145 -1.96 -23.49 8.12
N SER A 146 -1.78 -22.26 8.61
CA SER A 146 -2.54 -21.70 9.73
C SER A 146 -3.77 -20.88 9.36
N CYS A 147 -3.89 -20.48 8.09
CA CYS A 147 -4.97 -19.60 7.63
C CYS A 147 -6.11 -20.38 6.97
N ASP A 148 -7.33 -19.86 7.11
CA ASP A 148 -8.52 -20.39 6.46
C ASP A 148 -8.59 -20.05 4.95
N SER A 149 -9.76 -20.29 4.35
CA SER A 149 -10.02 -19.99 2.94
C SER A 149 -10.18 -18.49 2.64
N ASN A 150 -10.22 -17.62 3.65
CA ASN A 150 -10.23 -16.18 3.47
C ASN A 150 -8.85 -15.61 3.16
N LEU A 151 -7.76 -16.36 3.43
CA LEU A 151 -6.45 -16.04 2.86
C LEU A 151 -6.50 -16.18 1.34
N VAL A 152 -6.34 -15.04 0.66
CA VAL A 152 -6.41 -14.95 -0.81
C VAL A 152 -5.08 -14.54 -1.44
N GLY A 153 -4.03 -14.31 -0.66
CA GLY A 153 -2.74 -13.94 -1.24
C GLY A 153 -1.71 -13.39 -0.27
N PHE A 154 -0.64 -12.88 -0.85
CA PHE A 154 0.52 -12.32 -0.18
C PHE A 154 0.88 -10.92 -0.67
N TYR A 155 1.32 -10.06 0.24
CA TYR A 155 1.79 -8.71 -0.02
C TYR A 155 3.30 -8.64 0.18
N TRP A 156 4.03 -8.25 -0.86
CA TRP A 156 5.46 -7.96 -0.74
C TRP A 156 5.69 -6.66 0.02
N ASN A 157 6.03 -6.76 1.31
CA ASN A 157 6.10 -5.61 2.23
C ASN A 157 7.42 -4.82 2.13
N PHE A 158 7.96 -4.65 0.92
CA PHE A 158 9.07 -3.74 0.65
C PHE A 158 8.63 -2.73 -0.41
N GLU A 159 8.36 -1.50 -0.01
CA GLU A 159 7.67 -0.50 -0.84
C GLU A 159 8.62 0.25 -1.76
N SER A 160 9.92 0.04 -1.57
CA SER A 160 10.99 0.71 -2.31
C SER A 160 10.87 0.46 -3.82
N PRO A 161 10.66 1.52 -4.63
CA PRO A 161 10.40 1.35 -6.06
C PRO A 161 11.68 1.02 -6.84
N GLY A 162 12.86 1.27 -6.28
CA GLY A 162 14.16 0.90 -6.87
C GLY A 162 14.80 -0.34 -6.23
N GLN A 163 14.00 -1.22 -5.62
CA GLN A 163 14.51 -2.35 -4.83
C GLN A 163 15.52 -3.25 -5.56
N VAL A 164 15.44 -3.40 -6.88
CA VAL A 164 16.41 -4.22 -7.63
C VAL A 164 17.55 -3.38 -8.18
N SER A 165 17.24 -2.23 -8.79
CA SER A 165 18.25 -1.30 -9.33
C SER A 165 19.20 -0.76 -8.26
N TRP A 166 18.75 -0.67 -7.01
CA TRP A 166 19.57 -0.25 -5.86
C TRP A 166 20.23 -1.43 -5.13
N GLY A 167 20.07 -2.67 -5.62
CA GLY A 167 20.75 -3.84 -5.09
C GLY A 167 20.22 -4.39 -3.76
N PHE A 168 19.01 -3.98 -3.35
CA PHE A 168 18.37 -4.51 -2.13
C PHE A 168 17.92 -5.97 -2.31
N ILE A 169 17.44 -6.30 -3.50
CA ILE A 169 17.01 -7.66 -3.86
C ILE A 169 17.33 -7.92 -5.33
N THR A 170 17.35 -9.18 -5.75
CA THR A 170 17.49 -9.54 -7.16
C THR A 170 16.13 -9.74 -7.84
N ASP A 171 16.11 -9.49 -9.15
CA ASP A 171 14.97 -9.80 -10.02
C ASP A 171 14.58 -11.30 -9.93
N TRP A 172 15.60 -12.17 -9.84
CA TRP A 172 15.45 -13.61 -9.68
C TRP A 172 14.71 -13.98 -8.38
N GLU A 173 15.02 -13.36 -7.24
CA GLU A 173 14.35 -13.66 -5.97
C GLU A 173 12.85 -13.32 -6.01
N ILE A 174 12.46 -12.17 -6.57
CA ILE A 174 11.06 -11.79 -6.73
C ILE A 174 10.35 -12.77 -7.68
N ALA A 175 11.01 -13.15 -8.78
CA ALA A 175 10.49 -14.14 -9.71
C ALA A 175 10.27 -15.51 -9.04
N GLN A 176 11.19 -15.95 -8.18
CA GLN A 176 11.05 -17.19 -7.41
C GLN A 176 9.85 -17.15 -6.46
N LEU A 177 9.64 -16.05 -5.74
CA LEU A 177 8.46 -15.88 -4.89
C LEU A 177 7.16 -15.91 -5.70
N SER A 178 7.10 -15.19 -6.82
CA SER A 178 5.93 -15.19 -7.71
C SER A 178 5.59 -16.60 -8.21
N THR A 179 6.59 -17.34 -8.70
CA THR A 179 6.41 -18.73 -9.14
C THR A 179 5.98 -19.63 -7.98
N TYR A 180 6.56 -19.44 -6.79
CA TYR A 180 6.25 -20.23 -5.61
C TYR A 180 4.79 -20.06 -5.15
N ILE A 181 4.30 -18.82 -5.07
CA ILE A 181 2.90 -18.53 -4.71
C ILE A 181 1.93 -19.13 -5.75
N LYS A 182 2.29 -19.12 -7.04
CA LYS A 182 1.50 -19.77 -8.10
C LYS A 182 1.49 -21.29 -7.96
N GLN A 183 2.62 -21.90 -7.60
CA GLN A 183 2.67 -23.34 -7.31
C GLN A 183 1.75 -23.69 -6.14
N LYS A 184 1.81 -22.92 -5.05
CA LYS A 184 0.91 -23.09 -3.89
C LYS A 184 -0.56 -22.89 -4.23
N SER A 185 -0.86 -21.94 -5.10
CA SER A 185 -2.23 -21.76 -5.62
C SER A 185 -2.77 -23.04 -6.28
N ASN A 186 -1.94 -23.68 -7.11
CA ASN A 186 -2.31 -24.92 -7.79
C ASN A 186 -2.44 -26.10 -6.82
N GLU A 187 -1.50 -26.26 -5.88
CA GLU A 187 -1.54 -27.31 -4.85
C GLU A 187 -2.82 -27.23 -4.01
N LEU A 188 -3.25 -26.02 -3.67
CA LEU A 188 -4.44 -25.75 -2.85
C LEU A 188 -5.73 -25.68 -3.67
N ASN A 189 -5.65 -25.78 -5.00
CA ASN A 189 -6.77 -25.54 -5.92
C ASN A 189 -7.53 -24.23 -5.63
N ARG A 190 -6.79 -23.16 -5.27
CA ARG A 190 -7.33 -21.81 -5.00
C ARG A 190 -6.36 -20.75 -5.52
N LYS A 191 -6.87 -19.62 -6.02
CA LYS A 191 -5.99 -18.51 -6.45
C LYS A 191 -5.42 -17.78 -5.23
N LEU A 192 -4.11 -17.82 -5.06
CA LEU A 192 -3.38 -16.91 -4.17
C LEU A 192 -2.78 -15.78 -5.02
N GLU A 193 -3.10 -14.54 -4.68
CA GLU A 193 -2.61 -13.35 -5.35
C GLU A 193 -1.25 -12.94 -4.78
N PHE A 194 -0.36 -12.43 -5.62
CA PHE A 194 0.87 -11.79 -5.16
C PHE A 194 0.83 -10.29 -5.48
N ILE A 195 0.77 -9.43 -4.47
CA ILE A 195 0.61 -7.99 -4.66
C ILE A 195 1.80 -7.19 -4.15
N TRP A 196 1.92 -5.95 -4.63
CA TRP A 196 2.94 -5.00 -4.19
C TRP A 196 2.37 -3.58 -4.14
N ILE A 197 2.87 -2.76 -3.21
CA ILE A 197 2.40 -1.40 -2.98
C ILE A 197 3.61 -0.44 -3.00
N PRO A 198 4.18 -0.12 -4.17
CA PRO A 198 5.31 0.79 -4.25
C PRO A 198 4.89 2.24 -4.23
N TYR A 199 5.74 3.09 -3.64
CA TYR A 199 5.60 4.53 -3.82
C TYR A 199 6.36 5.04 -5.06
N ILE A 200 5.90 6.15 -5.64
CA ILE A 200 6.65 6.85 -6.68
C ILE A 200 7.70 7.75 -6.03
N ASN A 201 8.97 7.46 -6.27
CA ASN A 201 10.11 8.18 -5.72
C ASN A 201 10.47 9.47 -6.48
N ASP A 202 10.12 9.54 -7.77
CA ASP A 202 10.42 10.63 -8.70
C ASP A 202 9.18 10.92 -9.54
N ILE A 203 8.40 11.93 -9.16
CA ILE A 203 7.17 12.29 -9.86
C ILE A 203 7.42 13.07 -11.15
N GLU A 204 8.63 13.61 -11.33
CA GLU A 204 9.02 14.30 -12.56
C GLU A 204 9.44 13.32 -13.64
N ASN A 205 10.07 12.21 -13.24
CA ASN A 205 10.33 11.07 -14.11
C ASN A 205 9.89 9.75 -13.46
N PRO A 206 8.59 9.40 -13.51
CA PRO A 206 8.07 8.18 -12.89
C PRO A 206 8.66 6.88 -13.45
N ASP A 207 9.33 6.90 -14.60
CA ASP A 207 10.05 5.75 -15.15
C ASP A 207 11.41 5.49 -14.47
N ASN A 208 11.88 6.39 -13.60
CA ASN A 208 13.15 6.28 -12.87
C ASN A 208 13.05 5.34 -11.64
N ASN A 209 12.51 4.14 -11.86
CA ASN A 209 12.37 3.09 -10.87
C ASN A 209 12.09 1.72 -11.53
N ASP A 210 11.97 0.69 -10.70
CA ASP A 210 11.73 -0.69 -11.12
C ASP A 210 10.24 -1.06 -11.25
N ILE A 211 9.29 -0.14 -11.00
CA ILE A 211 7.87 -0.49 -10.85
C ILE A 211 7.33 -1.18 -12.10
N LYS A 212 7.46 -0.56 -13.28
CA LYS A 212 7.02 -1.16 -14.56
C LYS A 212 7.72 -2.48 -14.87
N ARG A 213 9.01 -2.58 -14.54
CA ARG A 213 9.81 -3.79 -14.81
C ARG A 213 9.37 -4.96 -13.94
N LEU A 214 9.15 -4.72 -12.66
CA LEU A 214 8.82 -5.75 -11.67
C LEU A 214 7.33 -6.10 -11.65
N SER A 215 6.46 -5.22 -12.18
CA SER A 215 5.00 -5.43 -12.13
C SER A 215 4.55 -6.78 -12.70
N LYS A 216 5.28 -7.34 -13.68
CA LYS A 216 5.02 -8.66 -14.28
C LYS A 216 5.05 -9.83 -13.28
N TYR A 217 5.64 -9.67 -12.11
CA TYR A 217 5.70 -10.70 -11.07
C TYR A 217 4.49 -10.71 -10.14
N PHE A 218 3.72 -9.62 -10.14
CA PHE A 218 2.60 -9.43 -9.24
C PHE A 218 1.27 -9.58 -9.98
N ASP A 219 0.23 -10.01 -9.30
CA ASP A 219 -1.15 -9.94 -9.77
C ASP A 219 -1.63 -8.50 -9.81
N TYR A 220 -1.34 -7.72 -8.76
CA TYR A 220 -1.71 -6.31 -8.63
C TYR A 220 -0.56 -5.47 -8.06
N VAL A 221 -0.38 -4.27 -8.61
CA VAL A 221 0.55 -3.27 -8.10
C VAL A 221 -0.23 -2.01 -7.72
N PHE A 222 -0.39 -1.72 -6.43
CA PHE A 222 -1.06 -0.52 -5.94
C PHE A 222 -0.05 0.59 -5.76
N VAL A 223 0.13 1.41 -6.79
CA VAL A 223 1.12 2.48 -6.74
C VAL A 223 0.62 3.60 -5.85
N GLN A 224 1.47 4.04 -4.91
CA GLN A 224 1.22 5.17 -4.02
C GLN A 224 1.70 6.45 -4.72
N PRO A 225 0.81 7.38 -5.10
CA PRO A 225 1.22 8.62 -5.74
C PRO A 225 1.91 9.59 -4.76
N HIS A 226 1.75 9.40 -3.44
CA HIS A 226 2.27 10.31 -2.40
C HIS A 226 1.74 11.76 -2.52
N TYR A 227 0.61 11.97 -3.20
CA TYR A 227 0.04 13.31 -3.40
C TYR A 227 -0.44 13.92 -2.07
N TYR A 228 -1.24 13.17 -1.31
CA TYR A 228 -1.68 13.59 0.03
C TYR A 228 -0.48 13.83 0.95
N ILE A 229 0.50 12.91 0.91
CA ILE A 229 1.70 12.97 1.75
C ILE A 229 2.55 14.21 1.45
N ALA A 230 2.69 14.61 0.19
CA ALA A 230 3.39 15.84 -0.19
C ALA A 230 2.77 17.09 0.46
N TRP A 231 1.44 17.21 0.40
CA TRP A 231 0.71 18.30 1.03
C TRP A 231 0.76 18.23 2.55
N LYS A 232 0.76 17.04 3.14
CA LYS A 232 0.98 16.86 4.59
C LYS A 232 2.33 17.45 5.01
N TYR A 233 3.42 17.11 4.32
CA TYR A 233 4.74 17.67 4.66
C TYR A 233 4.81 19.18 4.47
N TRP A 234 4.18 19.72 3.41
CA TRP A 234 4.06 21.16 3.23
C TRP A 234 3.33 21.84 4.40
N CYS A 235 2.21 21.27 4.86
CA CYS A 235 1.49 21.76 6.03
C CYS A 235 2.37 21.71 7.30
N LEU A 236 2.99 20.56 7.58
CA LEU A 236 3.87 20.39 8.75
C LEU A 236 5.00 21.43 8.75
N TRP A 237 5.66 21.65 7.61
CA TRP A 237 6.74 22.63 7.47
C TRP A 237 6.31 24.08 7.80
N ASN A 238 5.11 24.49 7.37
CA ASN A 238 4.63 25.86 7.53
C ASN A 238 4.05 26.13 8.92
N TYR A 239 3.44 25.13 9.55
CA TYR A 239 2.68 25.32 10.79
C TYR A 239 3.36 24.73 12.04
N GLU A 240 4.17 23.68 11.94
CA GLU A 240 4.94 23.13 13.07
C GLU A 240 6.32 23.78 13.17
N LYS A 241 6.40 24.92 13.85
CA LYS A 241 7.67 25.63 14.02
C LYS A 241 8.56 25.09 15.13
N ASN A 242 7.98 24.40 16.11
CA ASN A 242 8.66 23.97 17.35
C ASN A 242 9.12 22.50 17.31
N VAL A 243 9.70 22.07 16.19
CA VAL A 243 10.32 20.73 16.05
C VAL A 243 11.82 20.86 15.82
N SER A 244 12.57 19.77 15.99
CA SER A 244 14.02 19.77 15.76
C SER A 244 14.37 20.09 14.30
N GLU A 245 15.58 20.62 14.08
CA GLU A 245 16.05 20.96 12.74
C GLU A 245 16.12 19.72 11.83
N ASP A 246 16.56 18.57 12.34
CA ASP A 246 16.57 17.30 11.59
C ASP A 246 15.18 16.94 11.03
N ILE A 247 14.11 17.18 11.81
CA ILE A 247 12.73 16.93 11.36
C ILE A 247 12.33 17.94 10.29
N ARG A 248 12.69 19.22 10.46
CA ARG A 248 12.44 20.27 9.47
C ARG A 248 13.16 19.97 8.16
N GLU A 249 14.44 19.61 8.20
CA GLU A 249 15.23 19.24 7.04
C GLU A 249 14.63 18.04 6.30
N TYR A 250 14.18 17.02 7.05
CA TYR A 250 13.46 15.88 6.46
C TYR A 250 12.19 16.32 5.73
N TRP A 251 11.36 17.19 6.32
CA TRP A 251 10.17 17.71 5.66
C TRP A 251 10.51 18.54 4.42
N LYS A 252 11.54 19.39 4.50
CA LYS A 252 12.03 20.18 3.35
C LYS A 252 12.48 19.27 2.21
N TYR A 253 13.18 18.18 2.52
CA TYR A 253 13.56 17.17 1.55
C TYR A 253 12.33 16.55 0.86
N GLN A 254 11.32 16.13 1.63
CA GLN A 254 10.08 15.56 1.08
C GLN A 254 9.30 16.58 0.22
N ILE A 255 9.23 17.85 0.65
CA ILE A 255 8.62 18.94 -0.11
C ILE A 255 9.31 19.13 -1.46
N ASN A 256 10.65 19.19 -1.47
CA ASN A 256 11.42 19.34 -2.69
C ASN A 256 11.23 18.14 -3.63
N ARG A 257 11.19 16.93 -3.09
CA ARG A 257 10.96 15.69 -3.84
C ARG A 257 9.63 15.69 -4.58
N TYR A 258 8.58 16.25 -3.98
CA TYR A 258 7.23 16.27 -4.55
C TYR A 258 6.77 17.68 -4.96
N ASN A 259 7.71 18.58 -5.30
CA ASN A 259 7.42 19.97 -5.60
C ASN A 259 6.47 20.15 -6.80
N GLY A 260 6.46 19.21 -7.76
CA GLY A 260 5.50 19.17 -8.86
C GLY A 260 4.05 19.18 -8.39
N TYR A 261 3.71 18.46 -7.32
CA TYR A 261 2.36 18.48 -6.76
C TYR A 261 2.00 19.80 -6.09
N LEU A 262 2.97 20.48 -5.48
CA LEU A 262 2.71 21.75 -4.80
C LEU A 262 2.55 22.91 -5.80
N THR A 263 3.22 22.82 -6.95
CA THR A 263 3.18 23.85 -7.99
C THR A 263 2.03 23.65 -8.97
N GLN A 264 1.73 22.41 -9.33
CA GLN A 264 0.72 22.08 -10.36
C GLN A 264 -0.55 21.43 -9.80
N GLY A 265 -0.55 21.05 -8.52
CA GLY A 265 -1.73 20.48 -7.85
C GLY A 265 -2.24 19.20 -8.52
N ILE A 266 -3.54 19.14 -8.72
CA ILE A 266 -4.26 17.99 -9.29
C ILE A 266 -3.80 17.66 -10.73
N THR A 267 -3.30 18.64 -11.48
CA THR A 267 -2.80 18.40 -12.86
C THR A 267 -1.64 17.41 -12.84
N LYS A 268 -0.66 17.61 -11.96
CA LYS A 268 0.48 16.68 -11.81
C LYS A 268 0.07 15.32 -11.25
N LEU A 269 -0.95 15.28 -10.39
CA LEU A 269 -1.56 14.03 -9.96
C LEU A 269 -2.15 13.26 -11.16
N ILE A 270 -2.89 13.93 -12.05
CA ILE A 270 -3.46 13.31 -13.26
C ILE A 270 -2.37 12.76 -14.19
N GLU A 271 -1.24 13.45 -14.35
CA GLU A 271 -0.08 12.94 -15.11
C GLU A 271 0.43 11.62 -14.52
N VAL A 272 0.66 11.58 -13.21
CA VAL A 272 1.12 10.38 -12.50
C VAL A 272 0.11 9.24 -12.60
N LEU A 273 -1.19 9.54 -12.51
CA LEU A 273 -2.25 8.54 -12.67
C LEU A 273 -2.33 8.00 -14.10
N ASN A 274 -2.04 8.81 -15.12
CA ASN A 274 -1.89 8.34 -16.49
C ASN A 274 -0.67 7.43 -16.65
N TRP A 275 0.44 7.73 -15.99
CA TRP A 275 1.59 6.82 -15.96
C TRP A 275 1.25 5.48 -15.29
N ILE A 276 0.53 5.48 -14.17
CA ILE A 276 0.06 4.23 -13.51
C ILE A 276 -0.81 3.38 -14.46
N LYS A 277 -1.60 4.02 -15.34
CA LYS A 277 -2.44 3.32 -16.32
C LYS A 277 -1.64 2.49 -17.32
N GLU A 278 -0.40 2.87 -17.60
CA GLU A 278 0.50 2.16 -18.51
C GLU A 278 0.96 0.81 -17.94
N ILE A 279 0.90 0.63 -16.62
CA ILE A 279 1.17 -0.65 -15.96
C ILE A 279 -0.08 -1.53 -16.10
N PRO A 280 -0.07 -2.66 -16.83
CA PRO A 280 -1.29 -3.41 -17.14
C PRO A 280 -2.08 -3.87 -15.91
N ASN A 281 -1.35 -4.25 -14.86
CA ASN A 281 -1.85 -4.66 -13.54
C ASN A 281 -1.63 -3.58 -12.46
N GLY A 282 -1.40 -2.32 -12.87
CA GLY A 282 -1.22 -1.19 -11.98
C GLY A 282 -2.54 -0.60 -11.54
N TYR A 283 -2.62 -0.25 -10.27
CA TYR A 283 -3.78 0.34 -9.60
C TYR A 283 -3.27 1.39 -8.63
N ILE A 284 -4.20 2.05 -7.92
CA ILE A 284 -3.86 3.14 -7.00
C ILE A 284 -3.97 2.68 -5.54
N GLU A 285 -3.03 3.14 -4.71
CA GLU A 285 -3.24 3.26 -3.27
C GLU A 285 -3.56 4.72 -2.93
N MET A 286 -4.67 4.94 -2.23
CA MET A 286 -5.10 6.28 -1.80
C MET A 286 -4.82 6.47 -0.33
N GLU A 287 -4.25 7.63 -0.02
CA GLU A 287 -3.72 7.90 1.31
C GLU A 287 -4.54 8.94 2.06
N VAL A 288 -4.68 8.67 3.34
CA VAL A 288 -5.06 9.62 4.37
C VAL A 288 -4.42 9.19 5.69
N ASP A 289 -4.23 10.08 6.64
CA ASP A 289 -3.77 9.71 7.98
C ASP A 289 -4.39 10.59 9.06
N ASN A 290 -3.99 10.37 10.31
CA ASN A 290 -4.52 11.11 11.45
C ASN A 290 -4.23 12.63 11.39
N LYS A 291 -3.36 13.13 10.49
CA LYS A 291 -3.13 14.57 10.34
C LYS A 291 -4.32 15.30 9.72
N ILE A 292 -5.29 14.62 9.11
CA ILE A 292 -6.50 15.29 8.60
C ILE A 292 -7.35 15.94 9.70
N ASP A 293 -7.21 15.45 10.93
CA ASP A 293 -8.01 15.89 12.07
C ASP A 293 -7.44 17.13 12.76
N GLU A 294 -6.24 17.54 12.37
CA GLU A 294 -5.64 18.73 12.95
C GLU A 294 -6.24 19.97 12.30
N TYR A 295 -6.87 20.82 13.13
CA TYR A 295 -7.59 22.02 12.68
C TYR A 295 -6.75 22.91 11.74
N LYS A 296 -5.45 23.03 12.00
CA LYS A 296 -4.51 23.79 11.17
C LYS A 296 -4.29 23.21 9.77
N TYR A 297 -4.73 21.98 9.48
CA TYR A 297 -4.50 21.23 8.24
C TYR A 297 -5.79 20.88 7.49
N HIS A 298 -6.86 21.66 7.65
CA HIS A 298 -8.15 21.40 7.00
C HIS A 298 -8.06 21.10 5.49
N ASP A 299 -7.11 21.71 4.78
CA ASP A 299 -6.90 21.46 3.35
C ASP A 299 -6.47 20.02 3.03
N LEU A 300 -5.93 19.25 3.98
CA LEU A 300 -5.56 17.85 3.75
C LEU A 300 -6.76 16.97 3.39
N ILE A 301 -7.96 17.27 3.89
CA ILE A 301 -9.19 16.60 3.47
C ILE A 301 -9.45 16.87 1.99
N ASN A 302 -9.27 18.12 1.53
CA ASN A 302 -9.41 18.47 0.12
C ASN A 302 -8.39 17.71 -0.74
N LYS A 303 -7.16 17.51 -0.25
CA LYS A 303 -6.11 16.77 -0.97
C LYS A 303 -6.37 15.27 -1.03
N ALA A 304 -6.88 14.66 0.05
CA ALA A 304 -7.35 13.27 0.00
C ALA A 304 -8.52 13.11 -1.00
N CYS A 305 -9.42 14.09 -1.03
CA CYS A 305 -10.51 14.19 -1.99
C CYS A 305 -10.07 14.33 -3.45
N ASP A 306 -8.90 14.93 -3.72
CA ASP A 306 -8.42 15.13 -5.08
C ASP A 306 -8.14 13.80 -5.80
N TYR A 307 -7.82 12.71 -5.09
CA TYR A 307 -7.74 11.36 -5.70
C TYR A 307 -9.04 10.97 -6.40
N ILE A 308 -10.19 11.30 -5.82
CA ILE A 308 -11.50 10.99 -6.38
C ILE A 308 -11.88 11.97 -7.47
N LYS A 309 -11.56 13.26 -7.32
CA LYS A 309 -11.77 14.24 -8.40
C LYS A 309 -10.94 13.90 -9.63
N ALA A 310 -9.69 13.49 -9.44
CA ALA A 310 -8.78 13.12 -10.52
C ALA A 310 -9.33 11.99 -11.41
N ARG A 311 -10.13 11.08 -10.83
CA ARG A 311 -10.83 10.02 -11.58
C ARG A 311 -11.68 10.57 -12.72
N GLU A 312 -12.33 11.71 -12.53
CA GLU A 312 -13.24 12.31 -13.52
C GLU A 312 -12.52 12.81 -14.78
N PHE A 313 -11.21 13.08 -14.66
CA PHE A 313 -10.38 13.59 -15.76
C PHE A 313 -9.65 12.48 -16.52
N LEU A 314 -9.79 11.23 -16.11
CA LEU A 314 -9.09 10.10 -16.70
C LEU A 314 -10.00 9.31 -17.62
N THR A 315 -9.51 9.06 -18.83
CA THR A 315 -10.19 8.25 -19.86
C THR A 315 -9.53 6.87 -20.02
N GLY A 316 -10.24 5.88 -20.54
CA GLY A 316 -9.67 4.54 -20.79
C GLY A 316 -9.78 3.58 -19.60
N ARG A 317 -8.69 2.87 -19.26
CA ARG A 317 -8.67 1.86 -18.18
C ARG A 317 -8.99 2.50 -16.83
N ASP A 318 -9.97 1.95 -16.12
CA ASP A 318 -10.36 2.40 -14.78
C ASP A 318 -9.43 1.80 -13.72
N ILE A 319 -8.47 2.59 -13.25
CA ILE A 319 -7.56 2.20 -12.16
C ILE A 319 -8.18 2.34 -10.77
N TRP A 320 -9.40 2.86 -10.64
CA TRP A 320 -10.13 2.88 -9.36
C TRP A 320 -10.88 1.57 -9.15
N GLN A 321 -11.20 0.78 -10.19
CA GLN A 321 -12.00 -0.43 -10.01
C GLN A 321 -11.39 -1.39 -8.96
N ILE A 322 -10.07 -1.44 -8.88
CA ILE A 322 -9.31 -2.13 -7.83
C ILE A 322 -8.42 -1.07 -7.19
N ARG A 323 -8.48 -0.90 -5.87
CA ARG A 323 -7.74 0.16 -5.19
C ARG A 323 -7.47 -0.17 -3.72
N ALA A 324 -6.33 0.28 -3.24
CA ALA A 324 -5.91 0.14 -1.85
C ALA A 324 -6.05 1.47 -1.10
N TYR A 325 -6.09 1.39 0.22
CA TYR A 325 -6.35 2.52 1.09
C TYR A 325 -5.44 2.49 2.31
N TYR A 326 -4.57 3.49 2.40
CA TYR A 326 -3.90 3.85 3.63
C TYR A 326 -4.73 4.88 4.38
N PHE A 327 -5.05 4.58 5.64
CA PHE A 327 -5.75 5.49 6.56
C PHE A 327 -5.08 5.52 7.95
N ASP A 328 -3.78 5.23 7.99
CA ASP A 328 -3.03 4.95 9.22
C ASP A 328 -3.67 3.78 10.00
N THR A 329 -3.72 3.85 11.33
CA THR A 329 -4.40 2.85 12.17
C THR A 329 -5.85 3.20 12.47
N ASN A 330 -6.35 4.35 12.00
CA ASN A 330 -7.66 4.89 12.38
C ASN A 330 -8.68 4.82 11.23
N ILE A 331 -9.60 3.86 11.32
CA ILE A 331 -10.62 3.65 10.29
C ILE A 331 -11.60 4.82 10.14
N GLU A 332 -11.77 5.64 11.19
CA GLU A 332 -12.65 6.82 11.13
C GLU A 332 -12.13 7.90 10.16
N ASN A 333 -10.83 7.88 9.83
CA ASN A 333 -10.28 8.78 8.81
C ASN A 333 -10.97 8.59 7.45
N VAL A 334 -11.43 7.37 7.14
CA VAL A 334 -12.24 7.07 5.95
C VAL A 334 -13.54 7.87 5.97
N ASP A 335 -14.23 7.91 7.12
CA ASP A 335 -15.52 8.59 7.25
C ASP A 335 -15.35 10.11 7.18
N LYS A 336 -14.27 10.63 7.78
CA LYS A 336 -13.94 12.05 7.71
C LYS A 336 -13.70 12.50 6.27
N VAL A 337 -13.00 11.71 5.44
CA VAL A 337 -12.85 12.06 4.03
C VAL A 337 -14.17 11.93 3.28
N ARG A 338 -14.96 10.88 3.53
CA ARG A 338 -16.22 10.63 2.80
C ARG A 338 -17.32 11.65 3.10
N ASN A 339 -17.48 11.98 4.37
CA ASN A 339 -18.55 12.85 4.88
C ASN A 339 -18.10 14.30 5.01
N GLY A 340 -16.78 14.51 5.11
CA GLY A 340 -16.19 15.81 5.39
C GLY A 340 -15.96 16.01 6.87
N ALA A 341 -15.19 17.04 7.20
CA ALA A 341 -15.02 17.52 8.56
C ALA A 341 -14.75 19.03 8.53
N TYR A 342 -14.99 19.72 9.65
CA TYR A 342 -14.65 21.14 9.81
C TYR A 342 -15.24 22.08 8.74
N GLY A 343 -16.48 21.82 8.33
CA GLY A 343 -17.17 22.61 7.31
C GLY A 343 -16.72 22.32 5.86
N ILE A 344 -15.74 21.44 5.66
CA ILE A 344 -15.34 20.97 4.34
C ILE A 344 -16.25 19.81 3.93
N LYS A 345 -16.79 19.86 2.71
CA LYS A 345 -17.59 18.79 2.14
C LYS A 345 -16.70 17.59 1.78
N GLY A 346 -17.08 16.40 2.27
CA GLY A 346 -16.37 15.18 1.93
C GLY A 346 -16.62 14.64 0.52
N CYS A 347 -15.90 13.57 0.19
CA CYS A 347 -15.97 12.85 -1.07
C CYS A 347 -16.56 11.47 -0.86
N LYS A 348 -17.90 11.35 -1.03
CA LYS A 348 -18.67 10.12 -0.77
C LYS A 348 -18.09 8.83 -1.37
N ASN A 349 -17.42 8.94 -2.53
CA ASN A 349 -16.84 7.81 -3.26
C ASN A 349 -15.37 7.53 -2.93
N TRP A 350 -14.83 8.18 -1.89
CA TRP A 350 -13.48 7.91 -1.40
C TRP A 350 -13.36 6.44 -1.05
#